data_AF-R9J6D3-F1
#
_entry.id   AF-R9J6D3-F1
#
_cell.length_a   1.000
_cell.length_b   1.000
_cell.length_c   1.000
_cell.angle_alpha   90.00
_cell.angle_beta   90.00
_cell.angle_gamma   90.00
#
_symmetry.space_group_name_H-M   'P 1'
#
loop_
_entity.id
_entity.type
_entity.pdbx_description
1 polymer ?
#
loop_
_entity_poly.entity_id
_entity_poly.type
_entity_poly.pdbx_seq_one_letter_code
_entity_poly.pdbx_strand_id
1 'polypeptide(L)' 'MENRIYDENNGLWYAKQGDYYIPELALPPEEEKPIGIWG' A
#
# COMPACT_ATOMS: atom_id res chain seq x y z
N MET A 1 -9.51 -0.48 19.45
CA MET A 1 -10.45 -0.49 18.32
C MET A 1 -9.61 -0.60 17.07
N GLU A 2 -9.90 -1.56 16.21
CA GLU A 2 -9.18 -1.70 14.94
C GLU A 2 -9.50 -0.46 14.10
N ASN A 3 -8.52 0.43 13.97
CA ASN A 3 -8.63 1.69 13.23
C ASN A 3 -8.51 1.42 11.72
N ARG A 4 -9.11 0.34 11.22
CA ARG A 4 -8.90 -0.17 9.88
C ARG A 4 -10.22 -0.53 9.22
N ILE A 5 -10.35 -0.16 7.95
CA ILE A 5 -11.49 -0.55 7.10
C ILE A 5 -10.95 -1.21 5.83
N TYR A 6 -11.70 -2.17 5.30
CA TYR A 6 -11.43 -2.78 3.99
C TYR A 6 -12.47 -2.28 2.99
N ASP A 7 -12.01 -1.88 1.80
CA ASP A 7 -12.87 -1.47 0.69
C ASP A 7 -12.86 -2.53 -0.41
N GLU A 8 -13.98 -3.22 -0.60
CA GLU A 8 -14.12 -4.27 -1.61
C GLU A 8 -14.06 -3.74 -3.05
N ASN A 9 -14.31 -2.45 -3.29
CA ASN A 9 -14.32 -1.89 -4.64
C ASN A 9 -12.92 -1.77 -5.24
N ASN A 10 -11.91 -1.50 -4.41
CA ASN A 10 -10.51 -1.38 -4.82
C ASN A 10 -9.60 -2.44 -4.18
N GLY A 11 -10.11 -3.22 -3.22
CA GLY A 11 -9.37 -4.28 -2.56
C GLY A 11 -8.31 -3.80 -1.57
N LEU A 12 -8.39 -2.56 -1.09
CA LEU A 12 -7.40 -1.96 -0.19
C LEU A 12 -7.87 -1.90 1.26
N TRP A 13 -6.89 -1.97 2.16
CA TRP A 13 -7.05 -1.61 3.57
C TRP A 13 -6.77 -0.14 3.77
N TYR A 14 -7.51 0.50 4.67
CA TYR A 14 -7.31 1.88 5.06
C TYR A 14 -7.16 2.00 6.57
N ALA A 15 -6.12 2.68 7.02
CA ALA A 15 -5.91 3.01 8.42
C ALA A 15 -6.47 4.41 8.74
N LYS A 16 -7.17 4.55 9.87
CA LYS A 16 -7.68 5.83 10.36
C LYS A 16 -6.57 6.64 11.04
N GLN A 17 -6.32 7.83 10.53
CA GLN A 17 -5.40 8.82 11.09
C GLN A 17 -6.14 10.15 11.26
N GLY A 18 -6.51 10.48 12.50
CA GLY A 18 -7.37 11.64 12.79
C GLY A 18 -8.74 11.49 12.14
N ASP A 19 -9.11 12.45 11.29
CA ASP A 19 -10.37 12.46 10.54
C ASP A 19 -10.26 11.82 9.14
N TYR A 20 -9.09 11.29 8.79
CA TYR A 20 -8.80 10.73 7.47
C TYR A 20 -8.58 9.22 7.52
N TYR A 21 -8.87 8.56 6.39
CA TYR A 21 -8.50 7.18 6.12
C TYR A 21 -7.42 7.15 5.05
N ILE A 22 -6.26 6.55 5.37
CA ILE A 22 -5.10 6.48 4.49
C ILE A 22 -4.93 5.03 4.00
N PRO A 23 -4.77 4.78 2.68
CA PRO A 23 -4.60 3.44 2.16
C PRO A 23 -3.27 2.82 2.61
N GLU A 24 -3.32 1.57 3.07
CA GLU A 24 -2.14 0.76 3.34
C GLU A 24 -1.64 0.16 2.02
N LEU A 25 -0.73 0.89 1.37
CA LEU A 25 -0.08 0.44 0.14
C LEU A 25 1.14 -0.41 0.48
N ALA A 26 1.09 -1.70 0.13
CA ALA A 26 2.27 -2.53 0.07
C ALA A 26 2.83 -2.47 -1.35
N LEU A 27 4.14 -2.21 -1.47
CA LEU A 27 4.81 -2.45 -2.74
C LEU A 27 4.72 -3.95 -3.03
N PRO A 28 4.39 -4.38 -4.26
CA PRO A 28 4.61 -5.76 -4.64
C PRO A 28 6.09 -6.09 -4.40
N PRO A 29 6.42 -7.33 -4.02
CA PRO A 29 7.82 -7.73 -3.93
C PRO A 29 8.48 -7.40 -5.27
N GLU A 30 9.44 -6.47 -5.21
CA GLU A 30 10.23 -6.13 -6.38
C GLU A 30 11.02 -7.40 -6.74
N GLU A 31 10.83 -7.92 -7.95
CA GLU A 31 11.84 -8.83 -8.49
C GLU A 31 13.13 -8.01 -8.49
N GLU A 32 14.12 -8.42 -7.69
CA GLU A 32 15.45 -7.81 -7.67
C GLU A 32 16.05 -7.89 -9.07
N LYS A 33 15.70 -6.93 -9.93
CA LYS A 33 16.27 -6.78 -11.26
C LYS A 33 17.51 -5.92 -11.08
N PRO A 34 18.69 -6.41 -11.49
CA PRO A 34 19.87 -5.56 -11.47
C PRO A 34 19.55 -4.30 -12.28
N ILE A 35 19.70 -3.13 -11.66
CA ILE A 35 19.59 -1.86 -12.35
C ILE A 35 20.68 -1.87 -13.41
N GLY A 36 20.30 -2.08 -14.68
CA GLY A 36 21.24 -2.12 -15.78
C GLY A 36 22.01 -0.80 -15.84
N ILE A 37 23.34 -0.86 -15.78
CA ILE A 37 24.19 0.31 -15.97
C ILE A 37 24.14 0.63 -17.46
N TRP A 38 23.46 1.71 -17.85
CA TRP A 38 23.59 2.29 -19.18
C TRP A 38 24.89 3.08 -19.20
N GLY A 39 25.91 2.51 -19.85
CA GLY A 39 27.22 3.15 -20.09
C GLY A 39 27.20 4.11 -21.27
#